data_AF-A0AAV3RLT5-F1
#
_entry.id   AF-A0AAV3RLT5-F1
#
_cell.length_a   1.000
_cell.length_b   1.000
_cell.length_c   1.000
_cell.angle_alpha   90.00
_cell.angle_beta   90.00
_cell.angle_gamma   90.00
#
_symmetry.space_group_name_H-M   'P 1'
#
loop_
_entity.id
_entity.type
_entity.pdbx_description
1 polymer ?
#
loop_
_entity_poly.entity_id
_entity_poly.type
_entity_poly.pdbx_seq_one_letter_code
_entity_poly.pdbx_strand_id
1 'polypeptide(L)'
;MQLFSDFSFFALNVTLEQLALFATHGLDAWEKLRSGGTKLMQKYPVQICGYCPEVQVGPKGHRMRDGQHGWQKATIDDLVPPVYVYHIRDRCTNICTPLS
;
A
#
# COMPACT_ATOMS: atom_id res chain seq x y z
N MET A 1 -17.82 35.86 -1.80
CA MET A 1 -17.75 34.76 -0.82
C MET A 1 -18.89 33.78 -1.11
N GLN A 2 -18.79 33.01 -2.21
CA GLN A 2 -19.73 31.95 -2.61
C GLN A 2 -18.95 30.94 -3.50
N LEU A 3 -17.99 30.23 -2.91
CA LEU A 3 -17.20 29.20 -3.59
C LEU A 3 -17.05 27.96 -2.69
N PHE A 4 -18.12 27.55 -2.01
CA PHE A 4 -18.08 26.39 -1.10
C PHE A 4 -19.38 25.55 -1.10
N SER A 5 -20.18 25.56 -2.16
CA SER A 5 -21.40 24.72 -2.26
C SER A 5 -21.31 23.55 -3.23
N ASP A 6 -20.27 23.47 -4.07
CA ASP A 6 -20.25 22.48 -5.15
C ASP A 6 -19.42 21.22 -4.80
N PHE A 7 -18.88 21.14 -3.58
CA PHE A 7 -18.10 19.98 -3.14
C PHE A 7 -18.94 18.72 -2.86
N SER A 8 -20.27 18.82 -3.03
CA SER A 8 -21.23 17.74 -2.72
C SER A 8 -21.80 17.01 -3.95
N PHE A 9 -21.31 17.22 -5.18
CA PHE A 9 -21.89 16.59 -6.38
C PHE A 9 -21.03 15.53 -7.08
N PHE A 10 -20.26 14.73 -6.34
CA PHE A 10 -19.85 13.42 -6.84
C PHE A 10 -19.94 12.40 -5.72
N ALA A 11 -21.16 12.18 -5.22
CA ALA A 11 -21.48 10.89 -4.64
C ALA A 11 -21.28 9.86 -5.76
N LEU A 12 -20.12 9.22 -5.75
CA LEU A 12 -19.79 8.09 -6.60
C LEU A 12 -20.96 7.10 -6.48
N ASN A 13 -21.80 7.05 -7.51
CA ASN A 13 -22.81 6.00 -7.66
C ASN A 13 -22.09 4.72 -8.08
N VAL A 14 -21.24 4.23 -7.18
CA VAL A 14 -20.46 3.01 -7.33
C VAL A 14 -21.29 1.89 -6.77
N THR A 15 -21.68 0.96 -7.62
CA THR A 15 -22.40 -0.23 -7.20
C THR A 15 -21.49 -1.15 -6.39
N LEU A 16 -22.08 -2.02 -5.57
CA LEU A 16 -21.31 -3.03 -4.83
C LEU A 16 -20.50 -3.94 -5.77
N GLU A 17 -21.04 -4.23 -6.97
CA GLU A 17 -20.32 -5.00 -7.99
C GLU A 17 -19.12 -4.24 -8.55
N GLN A 18 -19.25 -2.94 -8.82
CA GLN A 18 -18.14 -2.09 -9.26
C GLN A 18 -17.06 -1.99 -8.18
N LEU A 19 -17.45 -1.84 -6.91
CA LEU A 19 -16.52 -1.82 -5.79
C LEU A 19 -15.79 -3.16 -5.65
N ALA A 20 -16.52 -4.28 -5.72
CA ALA A 20 -15.95 -5.61 -5.66
C ALA A 20 -14.95 -5.84 -6.81
N LEU A 21 -15.32 -5.49 -8.05
CA LEU A 21 -14.47 -5.59 -9.23
C LEU A 21 -13.19 -4.76 -9.09
N PHE A 22 -13.31 -3.52 -8.60
CA PHE A 22 -12.15 -2.67 -8.38
C PHE A 22 -11.22 -3.26 -7.32
N ALA A 23 -11.78 -3.79 -6.24
CA ALA A 23 -11.01 -4.44 -5.18
C ALA A 23 -10.25 -5.68 -5.70
N THR A 24 -10.89 -6.56 -6.48
CA THR A 24 -10.22 -7.72 -7.10
C THR A 24 -9.13 -7.29 -8.07
N HIS A 25 -9.42 -6.33 -8.96
CA HIS A 25 -8.40 -5.83 -9.89
C HIS A 25 -7.22 -5.18 -9.18
N GLY A 26 -7.47 -4.43 -8.11
CA GLY A 26 -6.43 -3.84 -7.27
C GLY A 26 -5.56 -4.91 -6.60
N LEU A 27 -6.18 -5.97 -6.07
CA LEU A 27 -5.48 -7.10 -5.48
C LEU A 27 -4.62 -7.84 -6.52
N ASP A 28 -5.17 -8.15 -7.68
CA ASP A 28 -4.44 -8.81 -8.78
C ASP A 28 -3.23 -7.96 -9.24
N ALA A 29 -3.42 -6.64 -9.36
CA ALA A 29 -2.35 -5.72 -9.73
C ALA A 29 -1.25 -5.68 -8.66
N TRP A 30 -1.64 -5.66 -7.38
CA TRP A 30 -0.71 -5.68 -6.25
C TRP A 30 0.09 -6.99 -6.19
N GLU A 31 -0.55 -8.15 -6.39
CA GLU A 31 0.13 -9.45 -6.45
C GLU A 31 1.11 -9.55 -7.63
N LYS A 32 0.72 -9.03 -8.80
CA LYS A 32 1.61 -8.95 -9.97
C LYS A 32 2.82 -8.06 -9.70
N LEU A 33 2.63 -6.91 -9.07
CA LEU A 33 3.70 -6.01 -8.69
C LEU A 33 4.66 -6.68 -7.70
N ARG A 34 4.13 -7.30 -6.63
CA ARG A 34 4.93 -7.98 -5.60
C ARG A 34 5.74 -9.15 -6.17
N SER A 35 5.10 -9.98 -7.01
CA SER A 35 5.78 -11.10 -7.68
C SER A 35 6.84 -10.65 -8.68
N GLY A 36 6.56 -9.59 -9.45
CA GLY A 36 7.52 -8.96 -10.36
C GLY A 36 8.72 -8.36 -9.62
N GLY A 37 8.47 -7.61 -8.54
CA GLY A 37 9.50 -7.06 -7.67
C GLY A 37 10.40 -8.15 -7.08
N THR A 38 9.80 -9.24 -6.59
CA THR A 38 10.55 -10.39 -6.06
C THR A 38 11.49 -10.99 -7.11
N LYS A 39 11.01 -11.18 -8.35
CA LYS A 39 11.85 -11.69 -9.46
C LYS A 39 12.99 -10.74 -9.80
N LEU A 40 12.76 -9.42 -9.76
CA LEU A 40 13.81 -8.43 -9.99
C LEU A 40 14.87 -8.47 -8.88
N MET A 41 14.47 -8.60 -7.63
CA MET A 41 15.37 -8.71 -6.47
C MET A 41 16.21 -10.00 -6.47
N GLN A 42 15.74 -11.05 -7.15
CA GLN A 42 16.55 -12.26 -7.38
C GLN A 42 17.67 -12.02 -8.39
N LYS A 43 17.45 -11.14 -9.36
CA LYS A 43 18.42 -10.84 -10.44
C LYS A 43 19.39 -9.71 -10.05
N TYR A 44 18.89 -8.69 -9.37
CA TYR A 44 19.67 -7.52 -8.99
C TYR A 44 19.71 -7.43 -7.47
N PRO A 45 20.90 -7.32 -6.85
CA PRO A 45 21.00 -7.09 -5.42
C PRO A 45 20.38 -5.73 -5.10
N VAL A 46 19.42 -5.71 -4.18
CA VAL A 46 18.77 -4.49 -3.68
C VAL A 46 19.14 -4.32 -2.21
N GLN A 47 19.52 -3.11 -1.84
CA GLN A 47 19.86 -2.73 -0.48
C GLN A 47 19.04 -1.51 -0.07
N ILE A 48 18.66 -1.45 1.21
CA ILE A 48 18.01 -0.28 1.81
C ILE A 48 18.86 0.27 2.94
N CYS A 49 18.68 1.54 3.27
CA CYS A 49 19.26 2.11 4.47
C CYS A 49 18.26 2.01 5.64
N GLY A 50 18.69 1.51 6.79
CA GLY A 50 17.85 1.45 7.99
C GLY A 50 17.47 2.80 8.60
N TYR A 51 18.10 3.90 8.16
CA TYR A 51 17.96 5.23 8.75
C TYR A 51 17.35 6.28 7.82
N CYS A 52 17.26 6.00 6.52
CA CYS A 52 16.72 6.91 5.53
C CYS A 52 15.98 6.12 4.42
N PRO A 53 15.04 6.73 3.69
CA PRO A 53 14.23 6.04 2.69
C PRO A 53 15.00 5.71 1.39
N GLU A 54 16.33 5.63 1.44
CA GLU A 54 17.15 5.38 0.26
C GLU A 54 17.22 3.89 -0.08
N VAL A 55 17.03 3.60 -1.36
CA VAL A 55 17.11 2.27 -1.95
C VAL A 55 18.22 2.25 -2.98
N GLN A 56 19.13 1.29 -2.83
CA GLN A 56 20.20 1.02 -3.78
C GLN A 56 19.88 -0.24 -4.58
N VAL A 57 20.05 -0.16 -5.90
CA VAL A 57 19.99 -1.32 -6.79
C VAL A 57 21.38 -1.55 -7.40
N GLY A 58 21.87 -2.78 -7.36
CA GLY A 58 23.17 -3.18 -7.89
C GLY A 58 24.25 -3.41 -6.83
N PRO A 59 25.39 -4.02 -7.23
CA PRO A 59 26.38 -4.58 -6.31
C PRO A 59 27.24 -3.56 -5.56
N LYS A 60 27.19 -2.28 -5.95
CA LYS A 60 27.93 -1.20 -5.29
C LYS A 60 26.94 -0.14 -4.82
N GLY A 61 26.81 0.00 -3.51
CA GLY A 61 26.17 1.16 -2.89
C GLY A 61 26.81 2.46 -3.32
N HIS A 62 26.00 3.47 -3.62
CA HIS A 62 26.49 4.83 -3.72
C HIS A 62 27.12 5.22 -2.38
N ARG A 63 28.37 5.67 -2.42
CA ARG A 63 29.03 6.27 -1.25
C ARG A 63 28.63 7.73 -1.21
N MET A 64 27.62 8.05 -0.40
CA MET A 64 27.29 9.44 -0.09
C MET A 64 28.50 10.11 0.57
N ARG A 65 28.72 11.38 0.24
CA ARG A 65 29.99 12.08 0.47
C ARG A 65 30.36 12.35 1.94
N ASP A 66 29.52 12.03 2.92
CA ASP A 66 29.74 12.45 4.33
C ASP A 66 29.28 11.47 5.44
N GLY A 67 28.89 10.22 5.16
CA GLY A 67 28.48 9.32 6.26
C GLY A 67 27.79 8.05 5.81
N GLN A 68 28.11 6.94 6.49
CA GLN A 68 27.79 5.58 6.10
C GLN A 68 26.28 5.29 6.14
N HIS A 69 25.68 4.99 4.99
CA HIS A 69 24.38 4.31 4.98
C HIS A 69 24.54 2.95 5.66
N GLY A 70 23.64 2.64 6.59
CA GLY A 70 23.51 1.31 7.17
C GLY A 70 22.86 0.37 6.17
N TRP A 71 23.59 0.01 5.11
CA TRP A 71 23.09 -0.84 4.04
C TRP A 71 22.71 -2.22 4.57
N GLN A 72 21.45 -2.58 4.38
CA GLN A 72 20.91 -3.89 4.69
C GLN A 72 20.34 -4.50 3.41
N LYS A 73 20.34 -5.84 3.34
CA LYS A 73 19.71 -6.54 2.22
C LYS A 73 18.21 -6.25 2.25
N ALA A 74 17.68 -5.73 1.15
CA ALA A 74 16.26 -5.45 1.03
C ALA A 74 15.45 -6.76 0.94
N THR A 75 14.26 -6.70 1.49
CA THR A 75 13.17 -7.67 1.32
C THR A 75 12.08 -7.06 0.43
N ILE A 76 11.17 -7.90 -0.06
CA ILE A 76 10.04 -7.38 -0.86
C ILE A 76 9.14 -6.46 -0.04
N ASP A 77 9.07 -6.64 1.27
CA ASP A 77 8.25 -5.82 2.17
C ASP A 77 8.83 -4.40 2.37
N ASP A 78 10.12 -4.21 2.14
CA ASP A 78 10.77 -2.89 2.16
C ASP A 78 10.41 -2.04 0.93
N LEU A 79 10.07 -2.69 -0.19
CA LEU A 79 9.67 -2.03 -1.44
C LEU A 79 8.14 -1.97 -1.60
N VAL A 80 7.46 -3.02 -1.12
CA VAL A 80 6.02 -3.23 -1.26
C VAL A 80 5.48 -3.67 0.12
N PRO A 81 5.27 -2.71 1.05
CA PRO A 81 4.82 -3.04 2.39
C PRO A 81 3.47 -3.77 2.35
N PRO A 82 3.25 -4.76 3.23
CA PRO A 82 1.95 -5.36 3.39
C PRO A 82 0.95 -4.31 3.90
N VAL A 83 -0.17 -4.16 3.19
CA VAL A 83 -1.26 -3.28 3.61
C VAL A 83 -2.33 -4.14 4.28
N TYR A 84 -2.49 -4.00 5.60
CA TYR A 84 -3.56 -4.66 6.34
C TYR A 84 -4.73 -3.70 6.50
N VAL A 85 -5.90 -4.08 5.98
CA VAL A 85 -7.16 -3.36 6.18
C VAL A 85 -8.10 -4.26 6.95
N TYR A 86 -8.61 -3.76 8.08
CA TYR A 86 -9.63 -4.43 8.86
C TYR A 86 -10.92 -3.61 8.80
N HIS A 87 -12.04 -4.28 8.57
CA HIS A 87 -13.35 -3.66 8.67
C HIS A 87 -13.81 -3.70 10.13
N ILE A 88 -13.86 -2.54 10.77
CA ILE A 88 -14.58 -2.42 12.05
C ILE A 88 -16.07 -2.54 11.72
N ARG A 89 -16.71 -3.62 12.17
CA ARG A 89 -18.17 -3.72 12.10
C ARG A 89 -18.76 -2.56 12.90
N ASP A 90 -19.72 -1.85 12.32
CA ASP A 90 -20.50 -0.89 13.09
C ASP A 90 -21.09 -1.61 14.30
N ARG A 91 -20.78 -1.09 15.50
CA ARG A 91 -21.46 -1.52 16.71
C ARG A 91 -22.93 -1.23 16.48
N CYS A 92 -23.80 -2.24 16.65
CA CYS A 92 -25.24 -2.07 16.54
C CYS A 92 -25.69 -0.87 17.40
N THR A 93 -25.92 0.28 16.79
CA THR A 93 -26.51 1.47 17.45
C THR A 93 -27.96 1.63 17.06
N ASN A 94 -28.74 0.53 17.09
CA ASN A 94 -30.14 0.49 17.54
C ASN A 94 -30.81 -0.85 17.14
N ILE A 95 -31.60 -1.38 18.08
CA ILE A 95 -32.50 -2.55 18.00
C ILE A 95 -31.83 -3.92 18.26
N CYS A 96 -31.43 -4.12 19.52
CA CYS A 96 -31.55 -5.44 20.15
C CYS A 96 -32.97 -5.53 20.75
N THR A 97 -33.98 -5.87 19.95
CA THR A 97 -35.20 -6.51 20.52
C THR A 97 -34.91 -8.00 20.64
N PRO A 98 -34.95 -8.60 21.84
CA PRO A 98 -34.91 -10.04 21.95
C PRO A 98 -36.21 -10.60 21.37
N LEU A 99 -36.11 -11.56 20.46
CA LEU A 99 -37.21 -12.44 20.13
C LEU A 99 -37.46 -13.36 21.33
N SER A 100 -38.37 -12.95 22.22
CA SER A 100 -39.22 -13.80 23.05
C SER A 100 -40.31 -12.96 23.71
#